data_AF-A0A126RB66-F1
#
_entry.id   AF-A0A126RB66-F1
#
_cell.length_a   1.000
_cell.length_b   1.000
_cell.length_c   1.000
_cell.angle_alpha   90.00
_cell.angle_beta   90.00
_cell.angle_gamma   90.00
#
_symmetry.space_group_name_H-M   'P 1'
#
loop_
_entity.id
_entity.type
_entity.pdbx_description
1 polymer ?
#
loop_
_entity_poly.entity_id
_entity_poly.type
_entity_poly.pdbx_seq_one_letter_code
_entity_poly.pdbx_strand_id
1 'polypeptide(L)' 'MTDDQIKHMVNRFLAWRLPENFNPDAGISFKAEYNDSPNVMAMLGLSEPCRHEPIGTNLFDYTQAETMVRHMIEGMP' A
#
# COMPACT_ATOMS: atom_id res chain seq x y z
N MET A 1 15.89 -13.72 -2.56
CA MET A 1 15.30 -13.38 -3.87
C MET A 1 16.42 -12.81 -4.71
N THR A 2 16.66 -13.36 -5.90
CA THR A 2 17.69 -12.82 -6.80
C THR A 2 17.17 -11.57 -7.51
N ASP A 3 18.06 -10.78 -8.09
CA ASP A 3 17.69 -9.62 -8.91
C ASP A 3 16.78 -10.01 -10.08
N ASP A 4 17.03 -11.17 -10.67
CA ASP A 4 16.24 -11.68 -11.79
C ASP A 4 14.83 -12.09 -11.35
N GLN A 5 14.69 -12.67 -10.15
CA GLN A 5 13.38 -12.96 -9.55
C GLN A 5 12.61 -11.66 -9.24
N ILE A 6 13.29 -10.61 -8.75
CA ILE A 6 12.67 -9.30 -8.50
C ILE A 6 12.19 -8.68 -9.82
N LYS A 7 13.04 -8.65 -10.86
CA LYS A 7 12.68 -8.13 -12.19
C LYS A 7 11.48 -8.88 -12.77
N HIS A 8 11.45 -10.21 -12.64
CA HIS A 8 10.31 -11.03 -13.06
C HIS A 8 9.02 -10.61 -12.35
N MET A 9 9.04 -10.57 -11.02
CA MET A 9 7.86 -10.21 -10.22
C MET A 9 7.36 -8.79 -10.52
N VAL A 10 8.26 -7.82 -10.69
CA VAL A 10 7.91 -6.43 -11.03
C VAL A 10 7.26 -6.37 -12.42
N ASN A 11 7.82 -7.04 -13.42
CA ASN A 11 7.23 -7.10 -14.76
C ASN A 11 5.83 -7.72 -14.74
N ARG A 12 5.64 -8.78 -13.95
CA ARG A 12 4.33 -9.43 -13.76
C ARG A 12 3.34 -8.51 -13.04
N PHE A 13 3.77 -7.84 -11.96
CA PHE A 13 2.94 -6.86 -11.25
C PHE A 13 2.41 -5.76 -12.17
N LEU A 14 3.26 -5.20 -13.04
CA LEU A 14 2.86 -4.16 -13.99
C LEU A 14 1.92 -4.67 -15.09
N ALA A 15 1.89 -5.98 -15.34
CA ALA A 15 0.97 -6.62 -16.27
C ALA A 15 -0.35 -7.10 -15.61
N TRP A 16 -0.45 -6.98 -14.28
CA TRP A 16 -1.63 -7.43 -13.54
C TRP A 16 -2.84 -6.58 -13.89
N ARG A 17 -3.94 -7.25 -14.24
CA ARG A 17 -5.24 -6.59 -14.41
C ARG A 17 -5.96 -6.56 -13.07
N LEU A 18 -6.51 -5.40 -12.72
CA LEU A 18 -7.29 -5.26 -11.50
C LEU A 18 -8.52 -6.18 -11.55
N PRO A 19 -8.86 -6.87 -10.43
CA PRO A 19 -10.04 -7.73 -10.34
C PRO A 19 -11.35 -6.99 -10.68
N GLU A 20 -12.36 -7.69 -11.16
CA GLU A 20 -13.67 -7.08 -11.52
C GLU A 20 -14.37 -6.45 -10.31
N ASN A 21 -14.19 -7.03 -9.12
CA ASN A 21 -14.70 -6.51 -7.86
C ASN A 21 -13.71 -5.57 -7.15
N PHE A 22 -12.72 -5.02 -7.88
CA PHE A 22 -11.81 -4.01 -7.34
C PHE A 22 -12.60 -2.73 -7.08
N ASN A 23 -12.83 -2.44 -5.80
CA ASN A 23 -13.54 -1.26 -5.34
C ASN A 23 -12.67 -0.52 -4.31
N PRO A 24 -11.62 0.21 -4.78
CA PRO A 24 -10.81 1.01 -3.88
C PRO A 24 -11.71 2.13 -3.33
N ASP A 25 -11.67 2.34 -2.02
CA ASP A 25 -12.53 3.32 -1.36
C ASP A 25 -12.49 4.72 -2.03
N ALA A 26 -13.65 5.38 -2.01
CA ALA A 26 -14.08 6.50 -2.83
C ALA A 26 -13.23 7.80 -2.70
N GLY A 27 -12.05 7.86 -3.32
CA GLY A 27 -11.21 9.06 -3.31
C GLY A 27 -10.23 9.12 -2.14
N ILE A 28 -9.66 7.97 -1.76
CA ILE A 28 -8.65 7.87 -0.70
C ILE A 28 -7.48 8.83 -0.98
N SER A 29 -7.35 9.85 -0.13
CA SER A 29 -6.15 10.66 0.01
C SER A 29 -5.41 10.24 1.27
N PHE A 30 -4.12 9.91 1.16
CA PHE A 30 -3.30 9.64 2.33
C PHE A 30 -2.68 10.95 2.84
N LYS A 31 -3.10 11.41 4.02
CA LYS A 31 -2.41 12.47 4.78
C LYS A 31 -1.49 11.80 5.79
N ALA A 32 -0.18 11.85 5.55
CA ALA A 32 0.79 11.16 6.39
C ALA A 32 0.86 11.74 7.81
N GLU A 33 0.74 13.06 7.93
CA GLU A 33 0.87 13.77 9.20
C GLU A 33 -0.51 14.12 9.78
N TYR A 34 -0.66 13.94 11.09
CA TYR A 34 -1.82 14.31 11.86
C TYR A 34 -1.39 15.00 13.15
N ASN A 35 -2.32 15.72 13.78
CA ASN A 35 -2.02 16.63 14.89
C ASN A 35 -0.93 17.66 14.52
N ASP A 36 -0.95 18.14 13.27
CA ASP A 36 0.11 18.94 12.65
C ASP A 36 -0.05 20.45 12.84
N SER A 37 -1.17 20.92 13.42
CA SER A 37 -1.37 22.34 13.68
C SER A 37 -0.59 22.82 14.92
N PRO A 38 -0.01 24.05 14.93
CA PRO A 38 0.77 24.55 16.06
C PRO A 38 0.02 24.54 17.40
N ASN A 39 -1.28 24.88 17.39
CA ASN A 39 -2.09 24.89 18.60
C ASN A 39 -2.32 23.48 19.16
N VAL A 40 -2.55 22.49 18.30
CA VAL A 40 -2.71 21.09 18.70
C VAL A 40 -1.38 20.51 19.19
N MET A 41 -0.27 20.79 18.53
CA MET A 41 1.05 20.33 18.96
C MET A 41 1.44 20.91 20.32
N ALA A 42 1.21 22.21 20.55
CA ALA A 42 1.45 22.84 21.84
C ALA A 42 0.57 22.24 22.95
N MET A 43 -0.70 21.98 22.66
CA MET A 43 -1.63 21.33 23.61
C MET A 43 -1.21 19.90 23.97
N LEU A 44 -0.68 19.15 23.01
CA LEU A 44 -0.26 17.75 23.17
C LEU A 44 1.21 17.59 23.61
N GLY A 45 1.96 18.68 23.76
CA GLY A 45 3.39 18.64 24.10
C GLY A 45 4.26 18.00 23.02
N LEU A 46 3.83 18.08 21.76
CA LEU A 46 4.54 17.48 20.62
C LEU A 46 5.58 18.45 20.06
N SER A 47 6.78 17.95 19.78
CA SER A 47 7.82 18.69 19.06
C SER A 47 7.72 18.53 17.54
N GLU A 48 7.03 17.48 17.08
CA GLU A 48 6.85 17.12 15.67
C GLU A 48 5.44 16.52 15.48
N PRO A 49 4.84 16.61 14.28
CA PRO A 49 3.55 16.01 13.99
C PRO A 49 3.57 14.49 14.20
N CYS A 50 2.43 13.93 14.59
CA CYS A 50 2.28 12.48 14.59
C CYS A 50 2.13 11.97 13.14
N ARG A 51 2.56 10.74 12.88
CA ARG A 51 2.57 10.17 11.53
C ARG A 51 1.76 8.88 11.46
N HIS A 52 0.92 8.76 10.43
CA HIS A 52 0.27 7.52 10.05
C HIS A 52 1.24 6.63 9.27
N GLU A 53 1.31 5.36 9.64
CA GLU A 53 2.04 4.32 8.90
C GLU A 53 1.00 3.24 8.51
N PRO A 54 0.20 3.48 7.45
CA PRO A 54 -0.86 2.55 7.09
C PRO A 54 -0.24 1.20 6.70
N ILE A 55 -0.62 0.17 7.44
CA ILE A 55 -0.26 -1.22 7.14
C ILE A 55 -1.50 -1.94 6.61
N GLY A 56 -1.28 -2.80 5.61
CA GLY A 56 -2.37 -3.41 4.89
C GLY A 56 -2.86 -2.53 3.74
N THR A 57 -3.17 -3.19 2.64
CA THR A 57 -3.70 -2.50 1.47
C THR A 57 -5.21 -2.46 1.69
N ASN A 58 -5.79 -1.32 2.08
CA ASN A 58 -7.23 -1.07 1.86
C ASN A 58 -7.56 -0.97 0.34
N LEU A 59 -6.74 -1.62 -0.49
CA LEU A 59 -6.81 -1.71 -1.94
C LEU A 59 -7.37 -3.09 -2.35
N PHE A 60 -6.97 -4.15 -1.63
CA PHE A 60 -7.35 -5.52 -1.94
C PHE A 60 -7.84 -6.26 -0.69
N ASP A 61 -8.91 -7.04 -0.84
CA ASP A 61 -9.23 -8.09 0.12
C ASP A 61 -8.13 -9.19 0.11
N TYR A 62 -8.20 -10.11 1.08
CA TYR A 62 -7.22 -11.19 1.19
C TYR A 62 -7.08 -12.01 -0.10
N THR A 63 -8.19 -12.37 -0.74
CA THR A 63 -8.20 -13.22 -1.94
C THR A 63 -7.64 -12.48 -3.15
N GLN A 64 -7.97 -11.21 -3.31
CA GLN A 64 -7.41 -10.35 -4.35
C GLN A 64 -5.90 -10.18 -4.15
N ALA A 65 -5.44 -9.94 -2.91
CA ALA A 65 -4.02 -9.82 -2.59
C ALA A 65 -3.26 -11.13 -2.85
N GLU A 66 -3.83 -12.27 -2.43
CA GLU A 66 -3.23 -13.59 -2.66
C GLU A 66 -3.11 -13.89 -4.16
N THR A 67 -4.17 -13.62 -4.93
CA THR A 67 -4.17 -13.86 -6.38
C THR A 67 -3.10 -13.02 -7.07
N MET A 68 -2.97 -11.76 -6.68
CA MET A 68 -1.92 -10.87 -7.15
C MET A 68 -0.51 -11.39 -6.81
N VAL A 69 -0.28 -11.87 -5.59
CA VAL A 69 1.00 -12.52 -5.22
C VAL A 69 1.25 -13.77 -6.07
N ARG A 70 0.25 -14.63 -6.25
CA ARG A 70 0.35 -15.83 -7.12
C ARG A 70 0.70 -15.46 -8.55
N HIS A 71 0.11 -14.39 -9.09
CA HIS A 71 0.44 -13.88 -10.42
C HIS A 71 1.89 -13.42 -10.57
N MET A 72 2.47 -12.78 -9.53
CA MET A 72 3.87 -12.36 -9.56
C MET A 72 4.85 -13.54 -9.59
N ILE A 73 4.53 -14.60 -8.85
CA ILE A 73 5.43 -15.75 -8.68
C ILE A 73 5.26 -16.82 -9.76
N GLU A 74 4.21 -16.72 -10.57
CA GLU A 74 4.00 -17.64 -11.69
C GLU A 74 5.17 -17.59 -12.67
N GLY A 75 5.75 -18.75 -12.98
CA GLY A 75 6.89 -18.88 -13.90
C GLY A 75 8.20 -18.28 -13.37
N MET A 76 8.31 -18.03 -12.06
CA MET A 76 9.54 -17.54 -11.45
C MET A 76 10.66 -18.59 -11.61
N PRO A 77 11.87 -18.18 -12.03
CA PRO A 77 13.04 -19.07 -12.14
C PRO A 77 13.63 -19.48 -10.79
#